data_AF-A0A2V8S8M9-F1
#
_entry.id   AF-A0A2V8S8M9-F1
#
_cell.length_a   1.000
_cell.length_b   1.000
_cell.length_c   1.000
_cell.angle_alpha   90.00
_cell.angle_beta   90.00
_cell.angle_gamma   90.00
#
_symmetry.space_group_name_H-M   'P 1'
#
loop_
_entity.id
_entity.type
_entity.pdbx_description
1 polymer ?
#
loop_
_entity_poly.entity_id
_entity_poly.type
_entity_poly.pdbx_seq_one_letter_code
_entity_poly.pdbx_strand_id
1 'polypeptide(L)'
;DALALGETTPGPLISIGIFVGFLAGNGAGVPWLGATAATFWLFLPSFVFVLGAARHMNWLTSRPGVKEFLKGVTSGVVGLMFSISMPLARVAFMPRGEIDWITIALGLAAFAALTFWKWRLNVVVVVLAGGALGLLRAFAPGLFGGTLS
;
A
#
# COMPACT_ATOMS: atom_id res chain seq x y z
N ASP A 1 13.26 5.77 -6.35
CA ASP A 1 13.45 5.65 -4.89
C ASP A 1 12.43 6.42 -4.04
N ALA A 2 12.02 7.64 -4.40
CA ALA A 2 10.86 8.31 -3.77
C ALA A 2 9.51 7.59 -4.00
N LEU A 3 9.39 6.86 -5.13
CA LEU A 3 8.23 6.03 -5.45
C LEU A 3 8.09 4.81 -4.51
N ALA A 4 9.22 4.20 -4.11
CA ALA A 4 9.24 2.98 -3.29
C ALA A 4 8.90 3.23 -1.80
N LEU A 5 9.27 4.40 -1.26
CA LEU A 5 8.83 4.87 0.06
C LEU A 5 7.36 5.30 0.08
N GLY A 6 6.82 5.56 -1.12
CA GLY A 6 5.46 5.97 -1.34
C GLY A 6 4.40 4.90 -1.14
N GLU A 7 4.61 3.74 -1.75
CA GLU A 7 3.65 2.63 -1.86
C GLU A 7 3.07 2.10 -0.53
N THR A 8 3.57 2.55 0.63
CA THR A 8 3.24 1.98 1.94
C THR A 8 2.46 2.89 2.88
N THR A 9 2.22 4.15 2.51
CA THR A 9 1.39 5.08 3.31
C THR A 9 0.52 5.87 2.35
N PRO A 10 -0.67 6.38 2.69
CA PRO A 10 -1.42 7.30 1.82
C PRO A 10 -0.73 8.66 1.53
N GLY A 11 0.60 8.74 1.73
CA GLY A 11 1.43 9.92 1.55
C GLY A 11 2.10 10.14 0.18
N PRO A 12 2.39 9.16 -0.71
CA PRO A 12 3.22 9.41 -1.89
C PRO A 12 2.58 10.37 -2.84
N LEU A 13 1.31 10.17 -3.16
CA LEU A 13 0.69 10.97 -4.20
C LEU A 13 0.62 12.44 -3.77
N ILE A 14 0.36 12.65 -2.47
CA ILE A 14 0.31 13.97 -1.86
C ILE A 14 1.72 14.56 -1.77
N SER A 15 2.71 13.82 -1.24
CA SER A 15 4.09 14.27 -1.13
C SER A 15 4.74 14.53 -2.48
N ILE A 16 4.48 13.70 -3.49
CA ILE A 16 4.91 13.88 -4.87
C ILE A 16 4.21 15.11 -5.47
N GLY A 17 2.91 15.30 -5.24
CA GLY A 17 2.20 16.50 -5.68
C GLY A 17 2.80 17.79 -5.10
N ILE A 18 3.14 17.79 -3.81
CA ILE A 18 3.80 18.94 -3.14
C ILE A 18 5.22 19.15 -3.70
N PHE A 19 5.97 18.08 -3.97
CA PHE A 19 7.31 18.15 -4.55
C PHE A 19 7.30 18.66 -6.00
N VAL A 20 6.33 18.23 -6.81
CA VAL A 20 6.09 18.77 -8.15
C VAL A 20 5.74 20.25 -8.06
N GLY A 21 4.92 20.66 -7.08
CA GLY A 21 4.66 22.06 -6.77
C GLY A 21 5.93 22.85 -6.42
N PHE A 22 6.79 22.27 -5.58
CA PHE A 22 8.09 22.86 -5.22
C PHE A 22 8.99 23.07 -6.44
N LEU A 23 9.09 22.07 -7.32
CA LEU A 23 9.84 22.15 -8.59
C LEU A 23 9.26 23.21 -9.53
N ALA A 24 7.93 23.28 -9.66
CA ALA A 24 7.27 24.31 -10.46
C ALA A 24 7.55 25.73 -9.92
N GLY A 25 7.55 25.90 -8.60
CA GLY A 25 7.94 27.16 -7.96
C GLY A 25 9.43 27.48 -8.10
N ASN A 26 10.30 26.46 -8.16
CA ASN A 26 11.75 26.63 -8.35
C ASN A 26 12.06 27.25 -9.72
N GLY A 27 11.35 26.83 -10.77
CA GLY A 27 11.47 27.44 -12.11
C GLY A 27 11.08 28.92 -12.18
N ALA A 28 10.28 29.41 -11.22
CA ALA A 28 9.89 30.81 -11.09
C ALA A 28 10.72 31.58 -10.03
N GLY A 29 11.75 30.96 -9.45
CA GLY A 29 12.61 31.56 -8.41
C GLY A 29 12.03 31.54 -6.99
N VAL A 30 10.84 30.96 -6.79
CA VAL A 30 10.12 30.91 -5.50
C VAL A 30 9.58 29.50 -5.21
N PRO A 31 10.47 28.55 -4.85
CA PRO A 31 10.11 27.15 -4.67
C PRO A 31 9.12 26.89 -3.52
N TRP A 32 9.19 27.67 -2.44
CA TRP A 32 8.30 27.55 -1.28
C TRP A 32 6.86 27.95 -1.59
N LEU A 33 6.65 28.94 -2.47
CA LEU A 33 5.33 29.35 -2.94
C LEU A 33 4.67 28.24 -3.77
N GLY A 34 5.45 27.58 -4.65
CA GLY A 34 4.96 26.47 -5.45
C GLY A 34 4.52 25.26 -4.62
N ALA A 35 5.28 24.91 -3.58
CA ALA A 35 4.91 23.84 -2.64
C ALA A 35 3.65 24.18 -1.84
N THR A 36 3.54 25.44 -1.38
CA THR A 36 2.38 25.92 -0.62
C THR A 36 1.13 25.96 -1.50
N ALA A 37 1.25 26.44 -2.74
CA ALA A 37 0.15 26.47 -3.71
C ALA A 37 -0.31 25.05 -4.09
N ALA A 38 0.60 24.11 -4.29
CA ALA A 38 0.26 22.71 -4.55
C ALA A 38 -0.46 22.07 -3.36
N THR A 39 0.03 22.30 -2.14
CA THR A 39 -0.64 21.84 -0.91
C THR A 39 -2.05 22.44 -0.83
N PHE A 40 -2.17 23.75 -1.03
CA PHE A 40 -3.45 24.44 -0.97
C PHE A 40 -4.42 23.85 -1.99
N TRP A 41 -4.02 23.66 -3.24
CA TRP A 41 -4.89 23.10 -4.27
C TRP A 41 -5.18 21.61 -4.13
N LEU A 42 -4.30 20.82 -3.51
CA LEU A 42 -4.60 19.40 -3.25
C LEU A 42 -5.63 19.24 -2.13
N PHE A 43 -5.54 20.06 -1.08
CA PHE A 43 -6.39 19.95 0.10
C PHE A 43 -7.70 20.77 -0.01
N LEU A 44 -7.70 21.90 -0.72
CA LEU A 44 -8.87 22.77 -0.85
C LEU A 44 -10.11 22.03 -1.39
N PRO A 45 -10.06 21.24 -2.48
CA PRO A 45 -11.25 20.52 -2.95
C PRO A 45 -11.77 19.57 -1.88
N SER A 46 -10.90 18.84 -1.18
CA SER A 46 -11.30 17.96 -0.07
C SER A 46 -11.94 18.73 1.07
N PHE A 47 -11.41 19.90 1.46
CA PHE A 47 -12.03 20.74 2.49
C PHE A 47 -13.40 21.27 2.06
N VAL A 48 -13.55 21.72 0.81
CA VAL A 48 -14.84 22.18 0.26
C VAL A 48 -15.85 21.03 0.26
N PHE A 49 -15.45 19.84 -0.18
CA PHE A 49 -16.31 18.66 -0.16
C PHE A 49 -16.68 18.25 1.27
N VAL A 50 -15.73 18.21 2.21
CA VAL A 50 -16.01 17.81 3.59
C VAL A 50 -16.91 18.82 4.29
N LEU A 51 -16.67 20.12 4.15
CA LEU A 51 -17.50 21.16 4.77
C LEU A 51 -18.90 21.22 4.12
N GLY A 52 -18.98 21.07 2.80
CA GLY A 52 -20.26 21.02 2.07
C GLY A 52 -21.07 19.75 2.37
N ALA A 53 -20.39 18.61 2.42
CA ALA A 53 -20.98 17.32 2.79
C ALA A 53 -21.37 17.28 4.27
N ALA A 54 -20.59 17.86 5.18
CA ALA A 54 -20.89 17.86 6.62
C ALA A 54 -22.28 18.44 6.93
N ARG A 55 -22.67 19.53 6.25
CA ARG A 55 -24.00 20.14 6.43
C ARG A 55 -25.14 19.24 5.91
N HIS A 56 -24.87 18.38 4.93
CA HIS A 56 -25.84 17.48 4.32
C HIS A 56 -25.70 16.01 4.78
N MET A 57 -24.69 15.71 5.62
CA MET A 57 -24.34 14.36 6.05
C MET A 57 -25.48 13.70 6.82
N ASN A 58 -26.17 14.46 7.66
CA ASN A 58 -27.31 13.99 8.44
C ASN A 58 -28.50 13.56 7.55
N TRP A 59 -28.67 14.21 6.39
CA TRP A 59 -29.72 13.88 5.43
C TRP A 59 -29.30 12.79 4.44
N LEU A 60 -28.01 12.70 4.09
CA LEU A 60 -27.48 11.62 3.25
C LEU A 60 -27.47 10.27 3.99
N THR A 61 -27.09 10.29 5.27
CA THR A 61 -26.94 9.08 6.09
C THR A 61 -28.29 8.52 6.57
N SER A 62 -29.34 9.34 6.59
CA SER A 62 -30.70 8.89 6.93
C SER A 62 -31.36 8.06 5.82
N ARG A 63 -30.81 8.06 4.60
CA ARG A 63 -31.35 7.32 3.46
C ARG A 63 -30.73 5.92 3.37
N PRO A 64 -31.53 4.83 3.44
CA PRO A 64 -31.02 3.47 3.41
C PRO A 64 -30.23 3.13 2.14
N GLY A 65 -30.60 3.70 0.98
CA GLY A 65 -29.90 3.45 -0.29
C GLY A 65 -28.44 3.97 -0.32
N VAL A 66 -28.10 5.04 0.41
CA VAL A 66 -26.73 5.55 0.47
C VAL A 66 -25.83 4.61 1.26
N LYS A 67 -26.35 4.03 2.34
CA LYS A 67 -25.63 3.06 3.16
C LYS A 67 -25.32 1.77 2.39
N GLU A 68 -26.28 1.30 1.59
CA GLU A 68 -26.08 0.12 0.74
C GLU A 68 -25.07 0.37 -0.38
N PHE A 69 -25.12 1.55 -1.01
CA PHE A 69 -24.11 1.97 -1.99
C PHE A 69 -22.71 2.00 -1.40
N LEU A 70 -22.52 2.65 -0.25
CA LEU A 70 -21.22 2.71 0.44
C LEU A 70 -20.71 1.32 0.83
N LYS A 71 -21.61 0.41 1.22
CA LYS A 71 -21.27 -0.99 1.48
C LYS A 71 -20.81 -1.70 0.20
N GLY A 72 -21.49 -1.47 -0.92
CA GLY A 72 -21.09 -1.96 -2.24
C GLY A 72 -19.70 -1.47 -2.64
N VAL A 73 -19.43 -0.17 -2.52
CA VAL A 73 -18.10 0.41 -2.78
C VAL A 73 -17.04 -0.24 -1.90
N THR A 74 -17.30 -0.39 -0.61
CA THR A 74 -16.35 -1.04 0.32
C THR A 74 -16.05 -2.47 -0.12
N SER A 75 -17.07 -3.26 -0.51
CA SER A 75 -16.84 -4.61 -1.06
C SER A 75 -16.08 -4.62 -2.38
N GLY A 76 -16.32 -3.62 -3.25
CA GLY A 76 -15.61 -3.45 -4.51
C GLY A 76 -14.13 -3.14 -4.29
N VAL A 77 -13.81 -2.28 -3.33
CA VAL A 77 -12.42 -1.97 -2.95
C VAL A 77 -11.72 -3.23 -2.43
N VAL A 78 -12.38 -4.03 -1.59
CA VAL A 78 -11.80 -5.31 -1.11
C VAL A 78 -11.54 -6.27 -2.28
N GLY A 79 -12.47 -6.38 -3.23
CA GLY A 79 -12.28 -7.17 -4.44
C GLY A 79 -11.14 -6.66 -5.32
N LEU A 80 -10.99 -5.34 -5.45
CA LEU A 80 -9.88 -4.70 -6.18
C LEU A 80 -8.54 -4.98 -5.51
N MET A 81 -8.45 -4.82 -4.19
CA MET A 81 -7.24 -5.14 -3.42
C MET A 81 -6.86 -6.61 -3.58
N PHE A 82 -7.84 -7.51 -3.58
CA PHE A 82 -7.62 -8.94 -3.84
C PHE A 82 -7.09 -9.18 -5.26
N SER A 83 -7.69 -8.53 -6.26
CA SER A 83 -7.27 -8.63 -7.67
C SER A 83 -5.82 -8.19 -7.89
N ILE A 84 -5.39 -7.11 -7.24
CA ILE A 84 -4.00 -6.60 -7.31
C ILE A 84 -3.04 -7.47 -6.49
N SER A 85 -3.51 -8.06 -5.39
CA SER A 85 -2.68 -8.95 -4.55
C SER A 85 -2.35 -10.27 -5.25
N MET A 86 -3.23 -10.79 -6.11
CA MET A 86 -3.04 -12.06 -6.81
C MET A 86 -1.76 -12.11 -7.69
N PRO A 87 -1.48 -11.13 -8.58
CA PRO A 87 -0.23 -11.10 -9.33
C PRO A 87 0.98 -10.83 -8.44
N LEU A 88 0.85 -10.00 -7.41
CA LEU A 88 1.93 -9.74 -6.45
C LEU A 88 2.32 -11.01 -5.69
N ALA A 89 1.34 -11.82 -5.29
CA ALA A 89 1.56 -13.13 -4.69
C ALA A 89 2.32 -14.05 -5.66
N ARG A 90 1.94 -14.10 -6.95
CA ARG A 90 2.67 -14.92 -7.93
C ARG A 90 4.14 -14.52 -8.05
N VAL A 91 4.42 -13.21 -8.09
CA VAL A 91 5.80 -12.70 -8.13
C VAL A 91 6.55 -13.02 -6.84
N ALA A 92 5.89 -12.91 -5.69
CA ALA A 92 6.49 -13.26 -4.39
C ALA A 92 6.79 -14.77 -4.25
N PHE A 93 5.93 -15.64 -4.79
CA PHE A 93 6.09 -17.09 -4.75
C PHE A 93 7.04 -17.64 -5.81
N MET A 94 7.27 -16.88 -6.89
CA MET A 94 8.04 -17.34 -8.07
C MET A 94 9.04 -16.25 -8.53
N PRO A 95 10.09 -15.96 -7.76
CA PRO A 95 10.98 -14.83 -8.08
C PRO A 95 11.86 -15.07 -9.32
N ARG A 96 12.06 -16.33 -9.73
CA ARG A 96 13.00 -16.73 -10.81
C ARG A 96 12.53 -17.87 -11.73
N GLY A 97 11.26 -18.26 -11.68
CA GLY A 97 10.72 -19.32 -12.55
C GLY A 97 10.96 -20.76 -12.07
N GLU A 98 11.63 -20.98 -10.94
CA GLU A 98 11.71 -22.29 -10.30
C GLU A 98 10.71 -22.39 -9.14
N ILE A 99 9.91 -23.47 -9.14
CA ILE A 99 8.96 -23.79 -8.08
C ILE A 99 9.74 -24.37 -6.91
N ASP A 100 10.10 -23.53 -5.95
CA ASP A 100 10.67 -24.03 -4.72
C ASP A 100 9.56 -24.43 -3.74
N TRP A 101 9.48 -25.72 -3.43
CA TRP A 101 8.45 -26.33 -2.58
C TRP A 101 8.42 -25.72 -1.17
N ILE A 102 9.55 -25.16 -0.73
CA ILE A 102 9.71 -24.47 0.55
C ILE A 102 8.94 -23.14 0.57
N THR A 103 8.88 -22.41 -0.55
CA THR A 103 8.14 -21.14 -0.64
C THR A 103 6.63 -21.37 -0.65
N ILE A 104 6.18 -22.48 -1.26
CA ILE A 104 4.78 -22.93 -1.19
C ILE A 104 4.44 -23.37 0.23
N ALA A 105 5.31 -24.15 0.90
CA ALA A 105 5.10 -24.55 2.28
C ALA A 105 5.08 -23.34 3.23
N LEU A 106 5.93 -22.33 3.00
CA LEU A 106 5.94 -21.09 3.77
C LEU A 106 4.70 -20.23 3.48
N GLY A 107 4.24 -20.19 2.23
CA GLY A 107 3.00 -19.53 1.83
C GLY A 107 1.77 -20.18 2.46
N LEU A 108 1.72 -21.51 2.44
CA LEU A 108 0.67 -22.29 3.09
C LEU A 108 0.73 -22.13 4.61
N ALA A 109 1.92 -22.13 5.20
CA ALA A 109 2.12 -21.89 6.62
C ALA A 109 1.72 -20.46 7.03
N ALA A 110 2.04 -19.45 6.22
CA ALA A 110 1.62 -18.07 6.43
C ALA A 110 0.12 -17.90 6.26
N PHE A 111 -0.49 -18.53 5.25
CA PHE A 111 -1.93 -18.52 5.03
C PHE A 111 -2.69 -19.28 6.13
N ALA A 112 -2.16 -20.42 6.59
CA ALA A 112 -2.67 -21.18 7.72
C ALA A 112 -2.53 -20.38 9.03
N ALA A 113 -1.38 -19.73 9.27
CA ALA A 113 -1.18 -18.86 10.43
C ALA A 113 -2.13 -17.66 10.42
N LEU A 114 -2.37 -17.03 9.25
CA LEU A 114 -3.34 -15.94 9.13
C LEU A 114 -4.79 -16.41 9.34
N THR A 115 -5.13 -17.61 8.86
CA THR A 115 -6.51 -18.14 8.92
C THR A 115 -6.84 -18.74 10.30
N PHE A 116 -5.89 -19.44 10.92
CA PHE A 116 -6.08 -20.03 12.25
C PHE A 116 -5.89 -19.03 13.39
N TRP A 117 -5.02 -18.02 13.23
CA TRP A 117 -4.57 -17.20 14.35
C TRP A 117 -5.20 -15.81 14.37
N LYS A 118 -6.53 -15.80 14.32
CA LYS A 118 -7.37 -14.60 14.20
C LYS A 118 -7.37 -13.67 15.43
N TRP A 119 -6.49 -13.85 16.42
CA TRP A 119 -6.49 -13.07 17.66
C TRP A 119 -5.08 -12.58 18.06
N ARG A 120 -4.82 -11.29 17.79
CA ARG A 120 -3.97 -10.36 18.56
C ARG A 120 -2.43 -10.43 18.49
N LEU A 121 -1.77 -11.14 17.57
CA LEU A 121 -0.30 -11.04 17.44
C LEU A 121 0.18 -10.41 16.13
N ASN A 122 0.47 -9.12 16.27
CA ASN A 122 1.41 -8.28 15.53
C ASN A 122 1.80 -8.77 14.12
N VAL A 123 1.05 -8.31 13.10
CA VAL A 123 1.38 -8.46 11.66
C VAL A 123 2.85 -8.11 11.38
N VAL A 124 3.39 -7.16 12.14
CA VAL A 124 4.79 -6.73 12.11
C VAL A 124 5.76 -7.89 12.36
N VAL A 125 5.47 -8.80 13.30
CA VAL A 125 6.36 -9.94 13.61
C VAL A 125 6.34 -10.97 12.48
N VAL A 126 5.20 -11.20 11.84
CA VAL A 126 5.09 -12.12 10.70
C VAL A 126 5.83 -11.56 9.49
N VAL A 127 5.70 -10.26 9.23
CA VAL A 127 6.43 -9.57 8.16
C VAL A 127 7.93 -9.55 8.44
N LEU A 128 8.34 -9.30 9.69
CA LEU A 128 9.76 -9.32 10.08
C LEU A 128 10.35 -10.73 10.03
N ALA A 129 9.63 -11.76 10.47
CA ALA A 129 10.09 -13.14 10.39
C ALA A 129 10.19 -13.63 8.94
N GLY A 130 9.18 -13.34 8.12
CA GLY A 130 9.21 -13.62 6.68
C GLY A 130 10.33 -12.88 5.97
N GLY A 131 10.52 -11.59 6.29
CA GLY A 131 11.62 -10.77 5.78
C GLY A 131 12.99 -11.28 6.22
N ALA A 132 13.16 -11.66 7.48
CA ALA A 132 14.41 -12.21 8.02
C ALA A 132 14.76 -13.55 7.39
N LEU A 133 13.78 -14.44 7.19
CA LEU A 133 13.98 -15.71 6.48
C LEU A 133 14.32 -15.49 5.00
N GLY A 134 13.68 -14.51 4.35
CA GLY A 134 14.02 -14.10 2.99
C GLY A 134 15.43 -13.52 2.86
N LEU A 135 15.85 -12.71 3.83
CA LEU A 135 17.20 -12.10 3.89
C LEU A 135 18.28 -13.14 4.18
N LEU A 136 18.06 -14.05 5.13
CA LEU A 136 18.94 -15.18 5.42
C LEU A 136 19.16 -16.04 4.17
N ARG A 137 18.10 -16.24 3.37
CA ARG A 137 18.20 -16.97 2.11
C ARG A 137 18.89 -16.18 1.00
N ALA A 138 18.68 -14.87 0.92
CA ALA A 138 19.38 -14.01 -0.04
C ALA A 138 20.88 -13.89 0.26
N PHE A 139 21.27 -13.98 1.54
CA PHE A 139 22.67 -13.92 1.98
C PHE A 139 23.37 -15.29 2.07
N ALA A 140 22.63 -16.40 2.14
CA ALA A 140 23.20 -17.76 2.10
C ALA A 140 24.11 -18.05 0.88
N PRO A 141 23.80 -17.62 -0.37
CA PRO A 141 24.70 -17.85 -1.52
C PRO A 141 25.94 -16.94 -1.53
N GLY A 142 26.00 -15.91 -0.67
CA GLY A 142 27.18 -15.03 -0.56
C GLY A 142 28.27 -15.58 0.36
N LEU A 143 27.93 -16.51 1.27
CA LEU A 143 28.84 -17.11 2.24
C LEU A 143 29.32 -18.52 1.86
N PHE A 144 28.52 -19.26 1.08
CA PHE A 144 28.93 -20.55 0.50
C PHE A 144 29.32 -20.33 -0.97
N GLY A 145 30.59 -19.98 -1.19
CA GLY A 145 31.19 -20.06 -2.52
C GLY A 145 30.99 -21.46 -3.09
N GLY A 146 30.28 -21.55 -4.20
CA GLY A 146 29.98 -22.83 -4.83
C GLY A 146 28.92 -22.70 -5.89
N THR A 147 29.35 -22.32 -7.10
CA THR A 147 28.69 -22.73 -8.33
C THR A 147 28.40 -24.23 -8.26
N LEU A 148 27.13 -24.61 -8.33
CA LEU A 148 26.76 -25.93 -8.82
C LEU A 148 25.55 -25.77 -9.75
N SER A 149 25.91 -25.70 -11.04
CA SER A 149 25.19 -26.12 -12.26
C SER A 149 23.70 -25.81 -12.36
#